data_AF-A0A972LHM6-F1
#
_entry.id   AF-A0A972LHM6-F1
#
_cell.length_a   1.000
_cell.length_b   1.000
_cell.length_c   1.000
_cell.angle_alpha   90.00
_cell.angle_beta   90.00
_cell.angle_gamma   90.00
#
_symmetry.space_group_name_H-M   'P 1'
#
loop_
_entity.id
_entity.type
_entity.pdbx_description
1 polymer ?
#
loop_
_entity_poly.entity_id
_entity_poly.type
_entity_poly.pdbx_seq_one_letter_code
_entity_poly.pdbx_strand_id
1 'polypeptide(L)' 'VSLLEAIYTIFGDRRVSIGRELTKRYEEIIRGKVSQVLKQLEGRTFKGEACIVVEGYIPPKKVKRTYLKTEEK' A
#
# COMPACT_ATOMS: atom_id res chain seq x y z
N VAL A 1 -0.80 15.99 -8.91
CA VAL A 1 -0.94 15.31 -7.60
C VAL A 1 -1.94 14.18 -7.79
N SER A 2 -1.46 13.02 -8.22
CA SER A 2 -2.33 11.84 -8.43
C SER A 2 -2.57 11.18 -7.07
N LEU A 3 -3.78 10.71 -6.77
CA LEU A 3 -4.14 10.20 -5.44
C LEU A 3 -3.12 9.22 -4.82
N LEU A 4 -2.47 8.39 -5.64
CA LEU A 4 -1.46 7.43 -5.19
C LEU A 4 -0.19 8.09 -4.61
N GLU A 5 0.22 9.24 -5.13
CA GLU A 5 1.34 10.01 -4.55
C GLU A 5 0.98 10.53 -3.16
N ALA A 6 -0.26 10.96 -2.96
CA ALA A 6 -0.75 11.41 -1.66
C ALA A 6 -0.83 10.23 -0.67
N ILE A 7 -1.34 9.08 -1.10
CA ILE A 7 -1.34 7.84 -0.29
C ILE A 7 0.10 7.47 0.10
N TYR A 8 1.05 7.51 -0.83
CA TYR A 8 2.46 7.22 -0.54
C TYR A 8 3.03 8.19 0.49
N THR A 9 2.78 9.49 0.32
CA THR A 9 3.35 10.54 1.17
C THR A 9 2.76 10.51 2.58
N ILE A 10 1.46 10.28 2.73
CA ILE A 10 0.76 10.33 4.02
C ILE A 10 0.83 8.98 4.74
N PHE A 11 0.63 7.88 4.02
CA PHE A 11 0.51 6.56 4.63
C PHE A 11 1.74 5.66 4.45
N GLY A 12 2.70 6.06 3.61
CA GLY A 12 3.89 5.29 3.28
C GLY A 12 3.66 4.25 2.19
N ASP A 13 4.63 3.35 2.03
CA ASP A 13 4.64 2.30 1.01
C ASP A 13 3.76 1.09 1.37
N ARG A 14 2.45 1.34 1.50
CA ARG A 14 1.43 0.34 1.83
C ARG A 14 1.03 -0.52 0.65
N ARG A 15 0.39 -1.66 0.92
CA ARG A 15 -0.31 -2.41 -0.14
C ARG A 15 -1.58 -1.69 -0.56
N VAL A 16 -1.83 -1.66 -1.86
CA VAL A 16 -3.05 -1.13 -2.47
C VAL A 16 -3.60 -2.08 -3.53
N SER A 17 -4.91 -2.01 -3.75
CA SER A 17 -5.60 -2.65 -4.87
C SER A 17 -6.40 -1.57 -5.60
N ILE A 18 -6.18 -1.43 -6.90
CA ILE A 18 -6.89 -0.50 -7.78
C ILE A 18 -7.73 -1.32 -8.75
N GLY A 19 -9.04 -1.18 -8.69
CA GLY A 19 -9.97 -1.79 -9.63
C GLY A 19 -10.56 -0.74 -10.57
N ARG A 20 -10.67 -1.08 -11.85
CA ARG A 20 -11.35 -0.25 -12.87
C ARG A 20 -12.37 -1.08 -13.62
N GLU A 21 -13.42 -0.40 -14.07
CA GLU A 21 -14.42 -0.98 -14.99
C GLU A 21 -14.95 -2.34 -14.51
N LEU A 22 -15.22 -2.45 -13.21
CA LEU A 22 -15.61 -3.68 -12.48
C LEU A 22 -16.85 -4.42 -13.02
N THR A 23 -17.51 -3.89 -14.06
CA THR A 23 -18.71 -4.46 -14.69
C THR A 23 -18.56 -4.70 -16.20
N LYS A 24 -17.43 -4.33 -16.80
CA LYS A 24 -17.18 -4.50 -18.24
C LYS A 24 -16.21 -5.65 -18.47
N ARG A 25 -16.25 -6.25 -19.67
CA ARG A 25 -15.37 -7.35 -20.11
C ARG A 25 -13.86 -7.06 -19.95
N TYR A 26 -13.47 -5.82 -19.69
CA TYR A 26 -12.11 -5.33 -19.58
C TYR A 26 -11.75 -4.86 -18.16
N GLU A 27 -12.37 -5.44 -17.13
CA GLU A 27 -11.99 -5.17 -15.74
C GLU A 27 -10.48 -5.33 -15.55
N GLU A 28 -9.85 -4.28 -15.02
CA GLU A 28 -8.43 -4.26 -14.69
C GLU A 28 -8.30 -4.12 -13.18
N ILE A 29 -7.60 -5.07 -12.54
CA ILE A 29 -7.22 -4.96 -11.13
C ILE A 29 -5.72 -4.99 -10.98
N ILE A 30 -5.16 -3.92 -10.43
CA ILE A 30 -3.73 -3.79 -10.14
C ILE A 30 -3.53 -3.88 -8.64
N ARG A 31 -2.63 -4.76 -8.21
CA ARG A 31 -2.30 -4.97 -6.79
C ARG A 31 -0.80 -4.88 -6.58
N GLY A 32 -0.39 -4.29 -5.47
CA GLY A 32 1.01 -4.18 -5.12
C GLY A 32 1.23 -3.15 -4.04
N LYS A 33 2.50 -2.85 -3.75
CA LYS A 33 2.82 -1.67 -2.95
C LYS A 33 2.60 -0.40 -3.76
N VAL A 34 2.29 0.72 -3.10
CA VAL A 34 2.07 2.01 -3.76
C VAL A 34 3.22 2.38 -4.68
N SER A 35 4.47 2.20 -4.26
CA SER A 35 5.66 2.46 -5.09
C SER A 35 5.69 1.64 -6.39
N GLN A 36 5.33 0.35 -6.31
CA GLN A 36 5.29 -0.55 -7.46
C GLN A 36 4.16 -0.16 -8.41
N VAL A 37 3.00 0.18 -7.85
CA VAL A 37 1.84 0.58 -8.64
C VAL A 37 2.07 1.92 -9.33
N LEU A 38 2.64 2.91 -8.64
CA LEU A 38 3.05 4.19 -9.26
C LEU A 38 3.95 3.97 -10.47
N LYS A 39 4.96 3.11 -10.35
CA LYS A 39 5.85 2.75 -11.44
C LYS A 39 5.13 2.03 -12.59
N GLN A 40 4.20 1.12 -12.27
CA GLN A 40 3.41 0.41 -13.28
C GLN A 40 2.44 1.35 -14.03
N LEU A 41 2.02 2.44 -13.39
CA LEU A 41 1.12 3.43 -13.96
C LEU A 41 1.83 4.60 -14.63
N GLU A 42 3.16 4.66 -14.55
CA GLU A 42 3.96 5.71 -15.17
C GLU A 42 3.69 5.75 -16.69
N GLY A 43 3.32 6.93 -17.20
CA GLY A 43 2.94 7.11 -18.60
C GLY A 43 1.55 6.57 -19.01
N ARG A 44 0.80 5.94 -18.09
CA ARG A 44 -0.60 5.51 -18.35
C ARG A 44 -1.58 6.54 -17.82
N THR A 45 -2.46 7.05 -18.67
CA THR A 45 -3.57 7.91 -18.21
C THR A 45 -4.75 7.04 -17.77
N PHE A 46 -5.12 7.14 -16.50
CA PHE A 46 -6.35 6.51 -16.00
C PHE A 46 -7.55 7.39 -16.38
N LYS A 47 -8.53 6.79 -17.07
CA LYS A 47 -9.80 7.44 -17.44
C LYS A 47 -10.97 6.67 -16.83
N GLY A 48 -12.01 7.39 -16.43
CA GLY A 48 -13.19 6.82 -15.78
C GLY A 48 -13.02 6.66 -14.26
N GLU A 49 -14.01 6.02 -13.64
CA GLU A 49 -14.03 5.78 -12.21
C GLU A 49 -13.12 4.61 -11.82
N ALA A 50 -12.49 4.73 -10.65
CA ALA A 50 -11.63 3.69 -10.09
C ALA A 50 -11.97 3.49 -8.61
N CYS A 51 -11.94 2.23 -8.17
CA CYS A 51 -12.03 1.87 -6.76
C CYS A 51 -10.63 1.57 -6.24
N ILE A 52 -10.24 2.16 -5.10
CA ILE A 52 -8.93 1.97 -4.49
C ILE A 52 -9.11 1.49 -3.05
N VAL A 53 -8.54 0.33 -2.76
CA VAL A 53 -8.49 -0.24 -1.42
C VAL A 53 -7.06 -0.09 -0.90
N VAL A 54 -6.92 0.52 0.29
CA VAL A 54 -5.64 0.76 0.95
C VAL A 54 -5.52 -0.13 2.17
N GLU A 55 -4.36 -0.77 2.34
CA GLU A 55 -4.07 -1.58 3.51
C GLU A 55 -4.17 -0.79 4.82
N GLY A 56 -4.93 -1.33 5.77
CA GLY A 56 -5.13 -0.75 7.09
C GLY A 56 -3.85 -0.69 7.93
N TYR A 57 -3.90 0.06 9.03
CA TYR A 57 -2.77 0.21 9.94
C TYR A 57 -2.35 -1.14 10.57
N ILE A 58 -1.07 -1.49 10.44
CA ILE A 58 -0.48 -2.65 11.10
C ILE A 58 0.25 -2.15 12.35
N PRO A 59 -0.22 -2.50 13.57
CA PRO A 59 0.47 -2.10 14.78
C PRO A 59 1.85 -2.76 14.85
N PRO A 60 2.90 -2.04 15.32
CA PRO A 60 4.21 -2.63 15.52
C PRO A 60 4.12 -3.79 16.51
N LYS A 61 4.83 -4.89 16.24
CA LYS A 61 4.90 -6.02 17.18
C LYS A 61 5.55 -5.53 18.48
N LYS A 62 4.88 -5.75 19.60
CA LYS A 62 5.46 -5.46 20.92
C LYS A 62 6.76 -6.25 21.08
N VAL A 63 7.88 -5.55 21.21
CA VAL A 63 9.18 -6.18 21.47
C VAL A 63 9.16 -6.70 22.90
N LYS A 64 9.35 -8.01 23.10
CA LYS A 64 9.57 -8.57 24.43
C LYS A 64 10.94 -8.10 24.92
N ARG A 65 10.95 -7.34 26.02
CA ARG A 65 12.17 -6.86 26.66
C ARG A 65 12.77 -8.03 27.45
N THR A 66 13.76 -8.71 26.88
CA THR A 66 14.51 -9.76 27.57
C THR A 66 15.48 -9.11 28.55
N TYR A 67 15.34 -9.42 29.84
CA TYR A 67 16.34 -9.03 30.83
C TYR A 67 17.59 -9.89 30.64
N LEU A 68 18.74 -9.25 30.41
CA LEU A 68 20.03 -9.90 30.57
C LEU A 68 20.25 -10.06 32.07
N LYS A 69 20.30 -11.30 32.57
CA LYS A 69 20.82 -11.56 33.92
C LYS A 69 22.30 -11.21 33.89
N THR A 70 22.67 -10.11 34.53
CA THR A 70 24.06 -9.89 34.91
C THR A 70 24.34 -10.84 36.06
N GLU A 71 25.24 -11.81 35.85
CA GLU A 71 25.75 -12.64 36.92
C GLU A 71 26.58 -11.74 37.85
N GLU A 72 26.05 -11.47 39.04
CA GLU A 72 26.85 -10.90 40.13
C GLU A 72 27.82 -12.00 40.61
N LYS A 73 29.12 -11.69 40.53
CA LYS A 73 30.20 -12.44 41.17
C LYS A 73 30.37 -11.99 42.62
#